data_AF-A0A3R0Q5G5-F1
#
_entry.id   AF-A0A3R0Q5G5-F1
#
_cell.length_a   1.000
_cell.length_b   1.000
_cell.length_c   1.000
_cell.angle_alpha   90.00
_cell.angle_beta   90.00
_cell.angle_gamma   90.00
#
_symmetry.space_group_name_H-M   'P 1'
#
loop_
_entity.id
_entity.type
_entity.pdbx_description
1 polymer ?
#
loop_
_entity_poly.entity_id
_entity_poly.type
_entity_poly.pdbx_seq_one_letter_code
_entity_poly.pdbx_strand_id
1 'polypeptide(L)'
;MPFHVGSGCLPATISNLRINRIAQSASPPEMSSWEKMKEFFCSTHQAEALECIWMICHPPAGTTREAVVSRFEQLRTLAYVGCEESIQSGRHGEGQFCILDADSQEILSVTLDDYGNYTVNCLGYHETHRFTLETEQGEECAGPAEGTPQVPAEYGTAWQEWERAAPAGESLDRAEMVQEMRACLNNGNAVLNVGELGLTTLPDCLPAHITTLIIPRNNLARLPALPPGLRELIVSNNPLTSLTALPPGLRDLTVINSHLLTSLPELPSGLQTLSAYGNQLTRLPELPSGLKELSVSNNQLTSLPELPSELSKLHVDNNQLTGLPELPSELSKLYADNNQLTGLPELPSELKELAVSGNPLPSLPALPPGLHSLWIHHNQLTRQPEIITGLSSEVTVYLGGPLPERILQALQDITSAPGYSGP
;
A
#
# COMPACT_ATOMS: atom_id res chain seq x y z
N MET A 1 -40.09 -12.82 -1.48
CA MET A 1 -40.17 -11.64 -0.57
C MET A 1 -38.81 -11.47 0.11
N PRO A 2 -38.49 -10.35 0.79
CA PRO A 2 -37.18 -10.20 1.42
C PRO A 2 -36.99 -11.16 2.61
N PHE A 3 -35.75 -11.55 2.90
CA PHE A 3 -35.39 -12.34 4.09
C PHE A 3 -35.44 -11.44 5.32
N HIS A 4 -36.16 -11.83 6.37
CA HIS A 4 -36.26 -11.04 7.60
C HIS A 4 -35.30 -11.57 8.66
N VAL A 5 -34.53 -10.67 9.28
CA VAL A 5 -33.58 -10.96 10.35
C VAL A 5 -33.82 -10.01 11.52
N GLY A 6 -33.94 -10.54 12.74
CA GLY A 6 -34.11 -9.74 13.96
C GLY A 6 -35.47 -9.90 14.63
N SER A 7 -35.62 -9.32 15.83
CA SER A 7 -36.84 -9.46 16.64
C SER A 7 -38.03 -8.69 16.04
N GLY A 8 -39.26 -9.15 16.31
CA GLY A 8 -40.50 -8.54 15.79
C GLY A 8 -40.71 -7.06 16.14
N CYS A 9 -39.92 -6.49 17.06
CA CYS A 9 -39.96 -5.06 17.41
C CYS A 9 -38.92 -4.21 16.65
N LEU A 10 -37.88 -4.82 16.08
CA LEU A 10 -36.86 -4.19 15.23
C LEU A 10 -36.49 -5.14 14.07
N PRO A 11 -37.46 -5.51 13.21
CA PRO A 11 -37.20 -6.42 12.10
C PRO A 11 -36.34 -5.72 11.06
N ALA A 12 -35.21 -6.33 10.74
CA ALA A 12 -34.30 -5.90 9.71
C ALA A 12 -34.54 -6.77 8.46
N THR A 13 -34.55 -6.18 7.27
CA THR A 13 -35.08 -6.84 6.08
C THR A 13 -34.04 -6.87 4.96
N ILE A 14 -33.55 -8.06 4.64
CA ILE A 14 -32.61 -8.26 3.53
C ILE A 14 -33.38 -8.45 2.23
N SER A 15 -33.39 -7.40 1.40
CA SER A 15 -33.99 -7.51 0.07
C SER A 15 -33.22 -8.50 -0.82
N ASN A 16 -33.97 -9.29 -1.59
CA ASN A 16 -33.43 -10.27 -2.53
C ASN A 16 -32.51 -9.61 -3.58
N LEU A 17 -32.82 -8.37 -3.97
CA LEU A 17 -31.98 -7.53 -4.85
C LEU A 17 -30.60 -7.21 -4.25
N ARG A 18 -30.46 -7.28 -2.93
CA ARG A 18 -29.19 -7.02 -2.25
C ARG A 18 -28.35 -8.29 -2.12
N ILE A 19 -28.96 -9.44 -1.82
CA ILE A 19 -28.26 -10.74 -1.84
C ILE A 19 -27.76 -11.03 -3.26
N ASN A 20 -28.57 -10.77 -4.28
CA ASN A 20 -28.15 -10.91 -5.67
C ASN A 20 -26.98 -9.96 -6.03
N ARG A 21 -27.00 -8.73 -5.53
CA ARG A 21 -25.88 -7.81 -5.70
C ARG A 21 -24.61 -8.27 -4.98
N ILE A 22 -24.74 -8.86 -3.80
CA ILE A 22 -23.61 -9.46 -3.08
C ILE A 22 -23.07 -10.62 -3.90
N ALA A 23 -23.93 -11.52 -4.41
CA ALA A 23 -23.53 -12.66 -5.21
C ALA A 23 -22.85 -12.28 -6.54
N GLN A 24 -23.19 -11.14 -7.13
CA GLN A 24 -22.55 -10.63 -8.35
C GLN A 24 -21.33 -9.72 -8.08
N SER A 25 -20.98 -9.48 -6.81
CA SER A 25 -19.97 -8.50 -6.42
C SER A 25 -18.59 -9.14 -6.31
N ALA A 26 -17.66 -8.72 -7.17
CA ALA A 26 -16.27 -9.16 -7.15
C ALA A 26 -15.46 -8.69 -5.91
N SER A 27 -16.00 -7.79 -5.09
CA SER A 27 -15.39 -7.34 -3.84
C SER A 27 -16.28 -7.57 -2.62
N PRO A 28 -15.70 -7.82 -1.43
CA PRO A 28 -16.45 -7.83 -0.18
C PRO A 28 -17.14 -6.48 0.05
N PRO A 29 -18.37 -6.45 0.60
CA PRO A 29 -19.07 -5.19 0.85
C PRO A 29 -18.36 -4.36 1.93
N GLU A 30 -17.88 -3.17 1.57
CA GLU A 30 -17.22 -2.23 2.49
C GLU A 30 -18.15 -1.64 3.57
N MET A 31 -17.56 -1.17 4.67
CA MET A 31 -18.22 -0.45 5.78
C MET A 31 -18.88 0.89 5.37
N SER A 32 -18.69 1.37 4.14
CA SER A 32 -19.38 2.54 3.56
C SER A 32 -20.65 2.12 2.80
N SER A 33 -20.67 0.90 2.26
CA SER A 33 -21.86 0.23 1.71
C SER A 33 -22.83 -0.16 2.82
N TRP A 34 -22.33 -0.25 4.06
CA TRP A 34 -23.03 -0.43 5.32
C TRP A 34 -24.05 0.68 5.64
N GLU A 35 -23.73 1.95 5.40
CA GLU A 35 -24.69 3.05 5.65
C GLU A 35 -25.96 2.91 4.79
N LYS A 36 -25.83 2.26 3.64
CA LYS A 36 -26.91 1.92 2.69
C LYS A 36 -27.59 0.58 3.00
N MET A 37 -27.08 -0.18 3.99
CA MET A 37 -27.54 -1.52 4.40
C MET A 37 -27.83 -1.62 5.91
N LYS A 38 -27.85 -0.49 6.63
CA LYS A 38 -28.06 -0.46 8.09
C LYS A 38 -29.43 -0.96 8.56
N GLU A 39 -30.37 -1.18 7.64
CA GLU A 39 -31.71 -1.74 7.88
C GLU A 39 -31.73 -3.29 7.94
N PHE A 40 -30.57 -3.98 7.88
CA PHE A 40 -30.50 -5.41 7.53
C PHE A 40 -30.15 -6.37 8.68
N PHE A 41 -29.57 -5.91 9.80
CA PHE A 41 -29.19 -6.76 10.95
C PHE A 41 -29.29 -5.98 12.29
N CYS A 42 -29.21 -6.61 13.47
CA CYS A 42 -29.09 -5.89 14.77
C CYS A 42 -27.64 -5.50 15.08
N SER A 43 -27.43 -4.32 15.67
CA SER A 43 -26.19 -3.53 15.75
C SER A 43 -24.88 -4.18 16.25
N THR A 44 -24.88 -5.45 16.68
CA THR A 44 -23.72 -6.08 17.34
C THR A 44 -22.99 -7.17 16.54
N HIS A 45 -23.62 -7.81 15.54
CA HIS A 45 -23.01 -8.96 14.81
C HIS A 45 -23.12 -8.84 13.28
N GLN A 46 -23.24 -7.61 12.78
CA GLN A 46 -23.70 -7.34 11.41
C GLN A 46 -22.60 -7.49 10.36
N ALA A 47 -21.36 -7.18 10.73
CA ALA A 47 -20.20 -7.36 9.84
C ALA A 47 -19.94 -8.86 9.61
N GLU A 48 -19.98 -9.64 10.68
CA GLU A 48 -19.72 -11.09 10.68
C GLU A 48 -20.76 -11.84 9.84
N ALA A 49 -22.04 -11.49 9.96
CA ALA A 49 -23.12 -12.12 9.17
C ALA A 49 -23.00 -11.80 7.67
N LEU A 50 -22.61 -10.56 7.34
CA LEU A 50 -22.45 -10.13 5.95
C LEU A 50 -21.24 -10.78 5.27
N GLU A 51 -20.15 -10.90 6.02
CA GLU A 51 -18.96 -11.62 5.59
C GLU A 51 -19.26 -13.11 5.36
N CYS A 52 -20.04 -13.74 6.25
CA CYS A 52 -20.49 -15.12 6.06
C CYS A 52 -21.28 -15.30 4.75
N ILE A 53 -22.26 -14.42 4.47
CA ILE A 53 -23.06 -14.49 3.24
C ILE A 53 -22.17 -14.25 1.99
N TRP A 54 -21.24 -13.29 2.05
CA TRP A 54 -20.33 -13.03 0.93
C TRP A 54 -19.40 -14.22 0.67
N MET A 55 -18.86 -14.84 1.72
CA MET A 55 -18.00 -16.03 1.65
C MET A 55 -18.75 -17.29 1.18
N ILE A 56 -20.05 -17.36 1.45
CA ILE A 56 -20.92 -18.41 0.90
C ILE A 56 -21.13 -18.19 -0.60
N CYS A 57 -21.30 -16.95 -1.06
CA CYS A 57 -21.43 -16.65 -2.49
C CYS A 57 -20.10 -16.74 -3.26
N HIS A 58 -18.96 -16.48 -2.60
CA HIS A 58 -17.63 -16.47 -3.19
C HIS A 58 -16.65 -17.32 -2.37
N PRO A 59 -16.75 -18.64 -2.44
CA PRO A 59 -15.86 -19.52 -1.69
C PRO A 59 -14.40 -19.35 -2.18
N PRO A 60 -13.43 -19.10 -1.28
CA PRO A 60 -12.01 -19.11 -1.64
C PRO A 60 -11.58 -20.45 -2.24
N ALA A 61 -10.58 -20.41 -3.13
CA ALA A 61 -9.97 -21.62 -3.68
C ALA A 61 -9.47 -22.54 -2.56
N GLY A 62 -9.84 -23.84 -2.60
CA GLY A 62 -9.53 -24.81 -1.55
C GLY A 62 -10.50 -24.82 -0.36
N THR A 63 -11.64 -24.11 -0.44
CA THR A 63 -12.71 -24.24 0.56
C THR A 63 -13.18 -25.70 0.66
N THR A 64 -13.17 -26.26 1.86
CA THR A 64 -13.63 -27.64 2.12
C THR A 64 -15.13 -27.70 2.42
N ARG A 65 -15.72 -28.90 2.34
CA ARG A 65 -17.12 -29.14 2.70
C ARG A 65 -17.41 -28.72 4.15
N GLU A 66 -16.49 -28.99 5.06
CA GLU A 66 -16.58 -28.66 6.48
C GLU A 66 -16.56 -27.14 6.70
N ALA A 67 -15.75 -26.40 5.92
CA ALA A 67 -15.71 -24.95 5.99
C ALA A 67 -17.03 -24.31 5.52
N VAL A 68 -17.70 -24.90 4.52
CA VAL A 68 -19.04 -24.47 4.09
C VAL A 68 -20.06 -24.71 5.19
N VAL A 69 -20.11 -25.93 5.75
CA VAL A 69 -21.04 -26.28 6.83
C VAL A 69 -20.84 -25.36 8.03
N SER A 70 -19.58 -25.12 8.43
CA SER A 70 -19.23 -24.22 9.53
C SER A 70 -19.72 -22.78 9.31
N ARG A 71 -19.72 -22.28 8.07
CA ARG A 71 -20.20 -20.92 7.74
C ARG A 71 -21.72 -20.81 7.83
N PHE A 72 -22.45 -21.83 7.40
CA PHE A 72 -23.91 -21.86 7.57
C PHE A 72 -24.31 -21.99 9.05
N GLU A 73 -23.57 -22.78 9.83
CA GLU A 73 -23.76 -22.86 11.28
C GLU A 73 -23.42 -21.54 11.98
N GLN A 74 -22.33 -20.87 11.57
CA GLN A 74 -21.98 -19.55 12.06
C GLN A 74 -23.11 -18.54 11.74
N LEU A 75 -23.61 -18.53 10.50
CA LEU A 75 -24.74 -17.68 10.12
C LEU A 75 -26.00 -17.97 10.96
N ARG A 76 -26.23 -19.23 11.33
CA ARG A 76 -27.32 -19.64 12.21
C ARG A 76 -27.13 -19.13 13.65
N THR A 77 -25.93 -19.20 14.20
CA THR A 77 -25.62 -18.66 15.55
C THR A 77 -25.67 -17.14 15.63
N LEU A 78 -25.44 -16.45 14.51
CA LEU A 78 -25.53 -15.00 14.41
C LEU A 78 -26.98 -14.54 14.13
N ALA A 79 -27.89 -15.46 13.81
CA ALA A 79 -29.31 -15.19 13.65
C ALA A 79 -30.00 -15.03 15.01
N TYR A 80 -31.05 -14.21 15.08
CA TYR A 80 -31.82 -14.02 16.31
C TYR A 80 -32.66 -15.27 16.64
N VAL A 81 -32.92 -15.51 17.93
CA VAL A 81 -33.73 -16.66 18.41
C VAL A 81 -35.09 -16.70 17.70
N GLY A 82 -35.36 -17.80 16.99
CA GLY A 82 -36.58 -18.02 16.18
C GLY A 82 -36.40 -17.81 14.67
N CYS A 83 -35.30 -17.21 14.21
CA CYS A 83 -34.95 -17.09 12.78
C CYS A 83 -34.01 -18.22 12.30
N GLU A 84 -33.50 -19.03 13.23
CA GLU A 84 -32.63 -20.18 12.96
C GLU A 84 -33.29 -21.22 12.04
N GLU A 85 -34.62 -21.34 12.11
CA GLU A 85 -35.41 -22.28 11.29
C GLU A 85 -35.47 -21.89 9.81
N SER A 86 -35.15 -20.63 9.48
CA SER A 86 -35.09 -20.13 8.10
C SER A 86 -33.74 -20.40 7.43
N ILE A 87 -32.71 -20.79 8.20
CA ILE A 87 -31.41 -21.24 7.70
C ILE A 87 -31.39 -22.76 7.84
N GLN A 88 -31.64 -23.45 6.73
CA GLN A 88 -31.81 -24.90 6.72
C GLN A 88 -30.60 -25.59 6.11
N SER A 89 -30.16 -26.66 6.77
CA SER A 89 -29.27 -27.67 6.20
C SER A 89 -30.07 -28.94 5.94
N GLY A 90 -29.90 -29.54 4.75
CA GLY A 90 -30.40 -30.88 4.46
C GLY A 90 -31.77 -31.01 3.79
N ARG A 91 -32.40 -29.93 3.29
CA ARG A 91 -33.81 -29.94 2.82
C ARG A 91 -34.10 -30.96 1.70
N HIS A 92 -33.14 -31.23 0.81
CA HIS A 92 -33.22 -32.28 -0.22
C HIS A 92 -32.02 -33.26 -0.24
N GLY A 93 -31.26 -33.35 0.86
CA GLY A 93 -30.08 -34.23 1.02
C GLY A 93 -28.94 -33.58 1.81
N GLU A 94 -27.97 -34.36 2.33
CA GLU A 94 -26.88 -33.89 3.22
C GLU A 94 -25.93 -32.83 2.62
N GLY A 95 -26.06 -32.51 1.33
CA GLY A 95 -25.24 -31.52 0.62
C GLY A 95 -25.93 -30.18 0.34
N GLN A 96 -27.19 -29.99 0.72
CA GLN A 96 -27.93 -28.77 0.36
C GLN A 96 -28.14 -27.84 1.57
N PHE A 97 -27.83 -26.55 1.39
CA PHE A 97 -27.96 -25.50 2.39
C PHE A 97 -28.76 -24.34 1.82
N CYS A 98 -29.79 -23.88 2.53
CA CYS A 98 -30.72 -22.87 2.02
C CYS A 98 -31.02 -21.79 3.06
N ILE A 99 -31.17 -20.55 2.58
CA ILE A 99 -31.75 -19.43 3.33
C ILE A 99 -33.13 -19.14 2.73
N LEU A 100 -34.17 -19.25 3.57
CA LEU A 100 -35.57 -19.16 3.16
C LEU A 100 -36.21 -17.83 3.54
N ASP A 101 -37.09 -17.31 2.69
CA ASP A 101 -37.94 -16.16 3.02
C ASP A 101 -39.11 -16.51 3.94
N ALA A 102 -39.89 -15.50 4.35
CA ALA A 102 -41.04 -15.70 5.24
C ALA A 102 -42.14 -16.60 4.66
N ASP A 103 -42.17 -16.80 3.34
CA ASP A 103 -43.08 -17.70 2.63
C ASP A 103 -42.44 -19.08 2.37
N SER A 104 -41.31 -19.38 3.02
CA SER A 104 -40.52 -20.61 2.89
C SER A 104 -39.92 -20.86 1.49
N GLN A 105 -39.75 -19.80 0.69
CA GLN A 105 -39.10 -19.86 -0.62
C GLN A 105 -37.59 -19.64 -0.52
N GLU A 106 -36.81 -20.34 -1.36
CA GLU A 106 -35.35 -20.21 -1.37
C GLU A 106 -34.92 -18.84 -1.92
N ILE A 107 -34.15 -18.10 -1.12
CA ILE A 107 -33.52 -16.85 -1.57
C ILE A 107 -32.07 -17.10 -1.99
N LEU A 108 -31.34 -17.87 -1.19
CA LEU A 108 -30.00 -18.35 -1.47
C LEU A 108 -29.98 -19.85 -1.20
N SER A 109 -29.56 -20.64 -2.19
CA SER A 109 -29.31 -22.06 -1.98
C SER A 109 -27.94 -22.45 -2.50
N VAL A 110 -27.32 -23.36 -1.76
CA VAL A 110 -25.99 -23.89 -2.04
C VAL A 110 -26.11 -25.39 -2.09
N THR A 111 -25.57 -25.99 -3.16
CA THR A 111 -25.53 -27.44 -3.32
C THR A 111 -24.09 -27.90 -3.43
N LEU A 112 -23.73 -28.83 -2.56
CA LEU A 112 -22.51 -29.61 -2.57
C LEU A 112 -22.84 -30.99 -3.16
N ASP A 113 -22.30 -31.32 -4.32
CA ASP A 113 -22.43 -32.67 -4.88
C ASP A 113 -21.28 -33.59 -4.43
N ASP A 114 -21.49 -34.91 -4.58
CA ASP A 114 -20.49 -35.93 -4.21
C ASP A 114 -19.23 -35.89 -5.10
N TYR A 115 -19.22 -35.06 -6.15
CA TYR A 115 -18.10 -34.85 -7.07
C TYR A 115 -17.29 -33.60 -6.72
N GLY A 116 -17.60 -32.93 -5.60
CA GLY A 116 -16.87 -31.77 -5.10
C GLY A 116 -17.28 -30.44 -5.76
N ASN A 117 -18.39 -30.39 -6.50
CA ASN A 117 -18.88 -29.13 -7.03
C ASN A 117 -19.74 -28.40 -6.00
N TYR A 118 -19.49 -27.10 -5.89
CA TYR A 118 -20.19 -26.16 -5.04
C TYR A 118 -20.95 -25.18 -5.90
N THR A 119 -22.25 -25.33 -5.92
CA THR A 119 -23.11 -24.49 -6.76
C THR A 119 -23.87 -23.51 -5.87
N VAL A 120 -23.66 -22.22 -6.12
CA VAL A 120 -24.40 -21.13 -5.48
C VAL A 120 -25.52 -20.69 -6.41
N ASN A 121 -26.75 -20.69 -5.88
CA ASN A 121 -27.94 -20.24 -6.57
C ASN A 121 -28.57 -19.07 -5.82
N CYS A 122 -28.65 -17.92 -6.50
CA CYS A 122 -29.29 -16.72 -5.97
C CYS A 122 -30.01 -15.95 -7.08
N LEU A 123 -31.32 -16.18 -7.26
CA LEU A 123 -32.24 -15.39 -8.10
C LEU A 123 -31.62 -14.77 -9.37
N GLY A 124 -31.25 -15.63 -10.33
CA GLY A 124 -30.69 -15.24 -11.63
C GLY A 124 -29.16 -15.25 -11.70
N TYR A 125 -28.48 -15.38 -10.56
CA TYR A 125 -27.07 -15.70 -10.46
C TYR A 125 -26.90 -17.19 -10.10
N HIS A 126 -26.10 -17.90 -10.90
CA HIS A 126 -25.78 -19.32 -10.76
C HIS A 126 -24.30 -19.50 -11.06
N GLU A 127 -23.51 -19.87 -10.05
CA GLU A 127 -22.07 -20.11 -10.21
C GLU A 127 -21.70 -21.45 -9.57
N THR A 128 -20.91 -22.24 -10.30
CA THR A 128 -20.43 -23.55 -9.83
C THR A 128 -18.92 -23.51 -9.69
N HIS A 129 -18.45 -23.64 -8.47
CA HIS A 129 -17.05 -23.77 -8.13
C HIS A 129 -16.69 -25.25 -7.98
N ARG A 130 -15.53 -25.66 -8.49
CA ARG A 130 -15.06 -27.04 -8.39
C ARG A 130 -14.05 -27.16 -7.24
N PHE A 131 -14.36 -27.93 -6.22
CA PHE A 131 -13.40 -28.26 -5.17
C PHE A 131 -12.55 -29.45 -5.60
N THR A 132 -11.25 -29.35 -5.33
CA THR A 132 -10.37 -30.51 -5.31
C THR A 132 -10.67 -31.31 -4.05
N LEU A 133 -11.43 -32.39 -4.20
CA LEU A 133 -11.48 -33.45 -3.20
C LEU A 133 -10.07 -34.04 -3.12
N GLU A 134 -9.50 -34.12 -1.91
CA GLU A 134 -8.28 -34.90 -1.68
C GLU A 134 -8.58 -36.36 -2.02
N THR A 135 -8.22 -36.78 -3.23
CA THR A 135 -8.17 -38.19 -3.60
C THR A 135 -6.71 -38.61 -3.67
N GLU A 136 -6.38 -39.57 -2.81
CA GLU A 136 -5.13 -40.31 -2.78
C GLU A 136 -4.79 -40.91 -4.17
N GLN A 137 -3.50 -40.83 -4.51
CA GLN A 137 -2.72 -41.71 -5.40
C GLN A 137 -3.14 -41.89 -6.88
N GLY A 138 -2.14 -41.80 -7.76
CA GLY A 138 -2.07 -42.69 -8.93
C GLY A 138 -1.70 -42.08 -10.29
N GLU A 139 -0.40 -42.14 -10.58
CA GLU A 139 0.21 -42.52 -11.88
C GLU A 139 0.26 -41.60 -13.11
N GLU A 140 1.46 -41.66 -13.69
CA GLU A 140 2.02 -41.05 -14.89
C GLU A 140 1.25 -41.35 -16.20
N CYS A 141 1.42 -40.48 -17.19
CA CYS A 141 1.89 -40.88 -18.52
C CYS A 141 2.44 -39.68 -19.31
N ALA A 142 3.53 -39.91 -20.03
CA ALA A 142 4.34 -38.92 -20.73
C ALA A 142 4.11 -38.88 -22.26
N GLY A 143 4.19 -37.66 -22.82
CA GLY A 143 4.75 -37.32 -24.16
C GLY A 143 3.77 -36.98 -25.30
N PRO A 144 4.22 -36.30 -26.39
CA PRO A 144 5.18 -35.18 -26.47
C PRO A 144 4.73 -34.01 -27.41
N ALA A 145 5.41 -32.86 -27.25
CA ALA A 145 5.78 -31.82 -28.24
C ALA A 145 4.80 -30.72 -28.75
N GLU A 146 5.38 -29.51 -28.77
CA GLU A 146 5.06 -28.27 -29.52
C GLU A 146 3.79 -27.46 -29.19
N GLY A 147 4.00 -26.28 -28.60
CA GLY A 147 3.02 -25.21 -28.50
C GLY A 147 3.55 -24.06 -27.65
N THR A 148 3.53 -22.85 -28.19
CA THR A 148 3.81 -21.57 -27.53
C THR A 148 3.35 -21.53 -26.05
N PRO A 149 4.11 -20.92 -25.12
CA PRO A 149 3.64 -20.75 -23.74
C PRO A 149 2.30 -20.00 -23.75
N GLN A 150 1.24 -20.67 -23.31
CA GLN A 150 -0.10 -20.08 -23.24
C GLN A 150 -0.19 -19.16 -22.02
N VAL A 151 -0.45 -17.88 -22.28
CA VAL A 151 -0.86 -16.92 -21.27
C VAL A 151 -2.17 -17.41 -20.65
N PRO A 152 -2.34 -17.44 -19.31
CA PRO A 152 -3.60 -17.84 -18.68
C PRO A 152 -4.77 -17.04 -19.28
N ALA A 153 -5.88 -17.72 -19.57
CA ALA A 153 -7.01 -17.15 -20.31
C ALA A 153 -7.54 -15.84 -19.69
N GLU A 154 -7.45 -15.71 -18.36
CA GLU A 154 -7.85 -14.52 -17.60
C GLU A 154 -7.01 -13.27 -17.94
N TYR A 155 -5.69 -13.41 -18.06
CA TYR A 155 -4.81 -12.31 -18.49
C TYR A 155 -5.05 -11.93 -19.95
N GLY A 156 -5.27 -12.94 -20.80
CA GLY A 156 -5.50 -12.74 -22.23
C GLY A 156 -6.68 -11.82 -22.52
N THR A 157 -7.82 -12.07 -21.87
CA THR A 157 -9.03 -11.26 -22.04
C THR A 157 -8.86 -9.85 -21.48
N ALA A 158 -8.38 -9.72 -20.24
CA ALA A 158 -8.23 -8.41 -19.58
C ALA A 158 -7.28 -7.47 -20.35
N TRP A 159 -6.17 -8.00 -20.86
CA TRP A 159 -5.21 -7.20 -21.63
C TRP A 159 -5.75 -6.78 -22.99
N GLN A 160 -6.52 -7.64 -23.67
CA GLN A 160 -7.16 -7.30 -24.95
C GLN A 160 -8.23 -6.21 -24.77
N GLU A 161 -9.03 -6.28 -23.71
CA GLU A 161 -10.02 -5.26 -23.41
C GLU A 161 -9.37 -3.91 -23.10
N TRP A 162 -8.30 -3.90 -22.30
CA TRP A 162 -7.53 -2.70 -21.98
C TRP A 162 -6.88 -2.07 -23.21
N GLU A 163 -6.31 -2.89 -24.10
CA GLU A 163 -5.73 -2.46 -25.38
C GLU A 163 -6.81 -1.83 -26.28
N ARG A 164 -7.98 -2.47 -26.40
CA ARG A 164 -9.10 -1.98 -27.20
C ARG A 164 -9.71 -0.68 -26.66
N ALA A 165 -9.59 -0.45 -25.35
CA ALA A 165 -10.05 0.76 -24.68
C ALA A 165 -9.04 1.93 -24.78
N ALA A 166 -8.01 1.84 -25.62
CA ALA A 166 -7.02 2.89 -25.82
C ALA A 166 -7.65 4.23 -26.26
N PRO A 167 -7.34 5.34 -25.57
CA PRO A 167 -7.58 6.69 -26.08
C PRO A 167 -6.88 6.93 -27.43
N ALA A 168 -7.36 7.92 -28.17
CA ALA A 168 -6.76 8.31 -29.44
C ALA A 168 -5.29 8.69 -29.23
N GLY A 169 -4.38 7.99 -29.93
CA GLY A 169 -2.93 8.20 -29.83
C GLY A 169 -2.20 7.23 -28.91
N GLU A 170 -2.88 6.46 -28.05
CA GLU A 170 -2.27 5.53 -27.08
C GLU A 170 -2.30 4.06 -27.56
N SER A 171 -2.91 3.77 -28.70
CA SER A 171 -3.17 2.38 -29.13
C SER A 171 -1.90 1.57 -29.40
N LEU A 172 -0.86 2.19 -29.97
CA LEU A 172 0.42 1.52 -30.23
C LEU A 172 1.16 1.26 -28.91
N ASP A 173 1.16 2.25 -28.04
CA ASP A 173 1.76 2.20 -26.70
C ASP A 173 1.14 1.10 -25.83
N ARG A 174 -0.20 0.97 -25.84
CA ARG A 174 -0.89 -0.12 -25.15
C ARG A 174 -0.55 -1.49 -25.74
N ALA A 175 -0.48 -1.61 -27.07
CA ALA A 175 -0.13 -2.87 -27.73
C ALA A 175 1.30 -3.31 -27.37
N GLU A 176 2.25 -2.38 -27.35
CA GLU A 176 3.63 -2.62 -26.92
C GLU A 176 3.67 -3.08 -25.46
N MET A 177 2.95 -2.41 -24.56
CA MET A 177 2.87 -2.79 -23.15
C MET A 177 2.26 -4.19 -22.97
N VAL A 178 1.20 -4.54 -23.71
CA VAL A 178 0.62 -5.89 -23.69
C VAL A 178 1.61 -6.94 -24.15
N GLN A 179 2.40 -6.65 -25.18
CA GLN A 179 3.45 -7.55 -25.64
C GLN A 179 4.51 -7.77 -24.56
N GLU A 180 4.95 -6.72 -23.87
CA GLU A 180 5.90 -6.82 -22.77
C GLU A 180 5.35 -7.62 -21.58
N MET A 181 4.09 -7.42 -21.19
CA MET A 181 3.45 -8.22 -20.13
C MET A 181 3.35 -9.71 -20.53
N ARG A 182 3.03 -10.01 -21.79
CA ARG A 182 3.03 -11.39 -22.30
C ARG A 182 4.43 -11.99 -22.27
N ALA A 183 5.44 -11.22 -22.66
CA ALA A 183 6.84 -11.68 -22.61
C ALA A 183 7.27 -11.98 -21.17
N CYS A 184 6.99 -11.07 -20.23
CA CYS A 184 7.25 -11.21 -18.80
C CYS A 184 6.60 -12.46 -18.19
N LEU A 185 5.36 -12.76 -18.58
CA LEU A 185 4.66 -13.94 -18.11
C LEU A 185 5.21 -15.24 -18.72
N ASN A 186 5.58 -15.22 -20.00
CA ASN A 186 6.10 -16.41 -20.69
C ASN A 186 7.53 -16.78 -20.29
N ASN A 187 8.38 -15.80 -19.99
CA ASN A 187 9.76 -16.03 -19.59
C ASN A 187 9.94 -16.10 -18.06
N GLY A 188 8.88 -15.86 -17.29
CA GLY A 188 8.93 -15.86 -15.82
C GLY A 188 9.77 -14.72 -15.24
N ASN A 189 10.01 -13.64 -15.98
CA ASN A 189 10.77 -12.50 -15.51
C ASN A 189 10.04 -11.84 -14.33
N ALA A 190 10.73 -11.68 -13.21
CA ALA A 190 10.18 -11.08 -12.00
C ALA A 190 10.15 -9.53 -12.05
N VAL A 191 10.74 -8.92 -13.09
CA VAL A 191 10.77 -7.47 -13.26
C VAL A 191 9.89 -7.07 -14.44
N LEU A 192 8.91 -6.20 -14.20
CA LEU A 192 8.11 -5.55 -15.24
C LEU A 192 8.42 -4.06 -15.28
N ASN A 193 8.93 -3.59 -16.42
CA ASN A 193 9.08 -2.16 -16.69
C ASN A 193 8.02 -1.73 -17.70
N VAL A 194 7.23 -0.74 -17.34
CA VAL A 194 6.12 -0.21 -18.15
C VAL A 194 6.62 0.68 -19.30
N GLY A 195 7.88 1.13 -19.27
CA GLY A 195 8.43 2.02 -20.29
C GLY A 195 7.84 3.43 -20.24
N GLU A 196 8.35 4.33 -21.09
CA GLU A 196 7.90 5.73 -21.19
C GLU A 196 6.87 5.87 -22.33
N LEU A 197 5.74 5.19 -22.19
CA LEU A 197 4.76 4.93 -23.25
C LEU A 197 3.56 5.91 -23.23
N GLY A 198 3.65 7.02 -22.49
CA GLY A 198 2.56 8.01 -22.42
C GLY A 198 1.22 7.49 -21.88
N LEU A 199 1.20 6.32 -21.25
CA LEU A 199 0.00 5.60 -20.84
C LEU A 199 -0.82 6.40 -19.85
N THR A 200 -2.14 6.39 -20.01
CA THR A 200 -3.08 7.09 -19.12
C THR A 200 -3.66 6.17 -18.04
N THR A 201 -3.63 4.86 -18.28
CA THR A 201 -4.06 3.82 -17.34
C THR A 201 -3.17 2.59 -17.51
N LEU A 202 -3.24 1.65 -16.56
CA LEU A 202 -2.69 0.30 -16.69
C LEU A 202 -3.84 -0.72 -16.63
N PRO A 203 -3.68 -1.94 -17.14
CA PRO A 203 -4.69 -2.98 -16.99
C PRO A 203 -4.88 -3.36 -15.51
N ASP A 204 -6.07 -3.82 -15.17
CA ASP A 204 -6.42 -4.18 -13.79
C ASP A 204 -5.62 -5.39 -13.28
N CYS A 205 -5.17 -6.26 -14.18
CA CYS A 205 -4.43 -7.48 -13.87
C CYS A 205 -2.99 -7.38 -14.38
N LEU A 206 -2.03 -7.25 -13.47
CA LEU A 206 -0.59 -7.37 -13.75
C LEU A 206 -0.12 -8.82 -13.51
N PRO A 207 0.96 -9.29 -14.18
CA PRO A 207 1.47 -10.65 -13.96
C PRO A 207 1.81 -10.89 -12.48
N ALA A 208 1.20 -11.90 -11.86
CA ALA A 208 1.21 -12.06 -10.41
C ALA A 208 2.58 -12.44 -9.82
N HIS A 209 3.47 -13.00 -10.64
CA HIS A 209 4.80 -13.48 -10.22
C HIS A 209 5.86 -12.36 -10.13
N ILE A 210 5.54 -11.13 -10.54
CA ILE A 210 6.52 -10.04 -10.52
C ILE A 210 6.83 -9.62 -9.08
N THR A 211 8.12 -9.35 -8.84
CA THR A 211 8.63 -8.82 -7.58
C THR A 211 9.03 -7.35 -7.69
N THR A 212 9.33 -6.86 -8.90
CA THR A 212 9.70 -5.47 -9.16
C THR A 212 8.83 -4.89 -10.27
N LEU A 213 8.22 -3.74 -10.00
CA LEU A 213 7.40 -2.99 -10.94
C LEU A 213 7.98 -1.58 -11.11
N ILE A 214 8.33 -1.23 -12.35
CA ILE A 214 8.92 0.06 -12.71
C ILE A 214 7.97 0.79 -13.66
N ILE A 215 7.57 2.01 -13.28
CA ILE A 215 6.60 2.83 -14.00
C ILE A 215 7.19 4.24 -14.17
N PRO A 216 8.07 4.44 -15.17
CA PRO A 216 8.67 5.74 -15.44
C PRO A 216 7.79 6.56 -16.38
N ARG A 217 7.70 7.89 -16.17
CA ARG A 217 7.23 8.89 -17.15
C ARG A 217 6.05 8.45 -18.02
N ASN A 218 4.88 8.37 -17.39
CA ASN A 218 3.61 8.15 -18.05
C ASN A 218 2.59 9.20 -17.56
N ASN A 219 1.35 9.10 -18.01
CA ASN A 219 0.25 10.00 -17.64
C ASN A 219 -0.74 9.33 -16.68
N LEU A 220 -0.26 8.41 -15.84
CA LEU A 220 -1.13 7.66 -14.94
C LEU A 220 -1.63 8.54 -13.79
N ALA A 221 -2.95 8.62 -13.65
CA ALA A 221 -3.58 9.30 -12.51
C ALA A 221 -3.78 8.40 -11.28
N ARG A 222 -3.79 7.08 -11.50
CA ARG A 222 -3.93 6.01 -10.49
C ARG A 222 -3.19 4.75 -10.94
N LEU A 223 -2.92 3.85 -10.00
CA LEU A 223 -2.41 2.50 -10.27
C LEU A 223 -3.50 1.44 -10.09
N PRO A 224 -3.44 0.30 -10.81
CA PRO A 224 -4.30 -0.85 -10.59
C PRO A 224 -3.91 -1.58 -9.29
N ALA A 225 -4.62 -2.65 -8.95
CA ALA A 225 -4.23 -3.51 -7.84
C ALA A 225 -2.79 -4.05 -8.05
N LEU A 226 -1.98 -3.96 -7.01
CA LEU A 226 -0.59 -4.40 -7.06
C LEU A 226 -0.48 -5.92 -6.81
N PRO A 227 0.43 -6.63 -7.50
CA PRO A 227 0.66 -8.05 -7.24
C PRO A 227 1.04 -8.32 -5.77
N PRO A 228 0.48 -9.37 -5.14
CA PRO A 228 0.73 -9.65 -3.72
C PRO A 228 2.20 -10.02 -3.42
N GLY A 229 2.92 -10.55 -4.42
CA GLY A 229 4.33 -10.91 -4.32
C GLY A 229 5.32 -9.74 -4.51
N LEU A 230 4.83 -8.53 -4.79
CA LEU A 230 5.67 -7.38 -5.09
C LEU A 230 6.57 -7.00 -3.90
N ARG A 231 7.85 -6.78 -4.18
CA ARG A 231 8.88 -6.38 -3.22
C ARG A 231 9.35 -4.96 -3.44
N GLU A 232 9.37 -4.52 -4.70
CA GLU A 232 9.87 -3.21 -5.10
C GLU A 232 8.88 -2.54 -6.06
N LEU A 233 8.49 -1.32 -5.74
CA LEU A 233 7.65 -0.47 -6.58
C LEU A 233 8.37 0.84 -6.85
N ILE A 234 8.64 1.12 -8.13
CA ILE A 234 9.25 2.37 -8.58
C ILE A 234 8.28 3.07 -9.52
N VAL A 235 7.76 4.21 -9.09
CA VAL A 235 6.92 5.09 -9.91
C VAL A 235 7.56 6.46 -9.95
N SER A 236 7.79 6.97 -11.16
CA SER A 236 8.39 8.28 -11.32
C SER A 236 7.69 9.09 -12.40
N ASN A 237 7.54 10.39 -12.18
CA ASN A 237 7.05 11.35 -13.18
C ASN A 237 5.68 10.94 -13.75
N ASN A 238 4.71 10.66 -12.89
CA ASN A 238 3.33 10.36 -13.26
C ASN A 238 2.38 11.26 -12.46
N PRO A 239 1.30 11.79 -13.02
CA PRO A 239 0.36 12.67 -12.31
C PRO A 239 -0.54 11.91 -11.31
N LEU A 240 0.04 11.04 -10.48
CA LEU A 240 -0.69 10.26 -9.48
C LEU A 240 -1.29 11.19 -8.43
N THR A 241 -2.59 11.00 -8.20
CA THR A 241 -3.33 11.71 -7.14
C THR A 241 -3.38 10.92 -5.84
N SER A 242 -3.27 9.59 -5.94
CA SER A 242 -3.29 8.65 -4.84
C SER A 242 -2.57 7.35 -5.23
N LEU A 243 -2.19 6.56 -4.23
CA LEU A 243 -1.74 5.18 -4.41
C LEU A 243 -2.81 4.21 -3.90
N THR A 244 -2.87 3.04 -4.53
CA THR A 244 -3.67 1.90 -4.07
C THR A 244 -3.04 1.29 -2.81
N ALA A 245 -3.75 0.34 -2.18
CA ALA A 245 -3.22 -0.42 -1.05
C ALA A 245 -1.91 -1.13 -1.44
N LEU A 246 -0.90 -1.00 -0.58
CA LEU A 246 0.42 -1.56 -0.82
C LEU A 246 0.44 -3.03 -0.37
N PRO A 247 1.09 -3.94 -1.13
CA PRO A 247 1.15 -5.33 -0.75
C PRO A 247 1.99 -5.50 0.53
N PRO A 248 1.59 -6.41 1.45
CA PRO A 248 2.26 -6.56 2.75
C PRO A 248 3.73 -6.98 2.63
N GLY A 249 4.10 -7.55 1.49
CA GLY A 249 5.45 -7.99 1.17
C GLY A 249 6.40 -6.92 0.65
N LEU A 250 5.93 -5.69 0.42
CA LEU A 250 6.74 -4.61 -0.17
C LEU A 250 7.87 -4.20 0.78
N ARG A 251 9.08 -4.06 0.24
CA ARG A 251 10.30 -3.66 0.95
C ARG A 251 10.79 -2.29 0.53
N ASP A 252 10.64 -1.96 -0.75
CA ASP A 252 11.15 -0.73 -1.33
C ASP A 252 10.03 -0.01 -2.09
N LEU A 253 9.70 1.20 -1.64
CA LEU A 253 8.71 2.06 -2.29
C LEU A 253 9.38 3.35 -2.75
N THR A 254 9.40 3.55 -4.06
CA THR A 254 9.81 4.81 -4.69
C THR A 254 8.63 5.38 -5.48
N VAL A 255 8.13 6.55 -5.06
CA VAL A 255 7.07 7.29 -5.73
C VAL A 255 7.46 8.76 -5.84
N ILE A 256 8.11 9.14 -6.94
CA ILE A 256 8.81 10.43 -7.03
C ILE A 256 8.25 11.32 -8.14
N ASN A 257 8.34 12.63 -7.94
CA ASN A 257 7.93 13.63 -8.93
C ASN A 257 6.52 13.40 -9.49
N SER A 258 5.56 12.96 -8.65
CA SER A 258 4.18 12.78 -9.12
C SER A 258 3.40 14.09 -9.13
N HIS A 259 3.92 15.11 -8.45
CA HIS A 259 3.41 16.49 -8.40
C HIS A 259 1.97 16.70 -7.93
N LEU A 260 1.14 15.66 -7.80
CA LEU A 260 -0.26 15.74 -7.35
C LEU A 260 -0.55 14.82 -6.16
N LEU A 261 0.42 14.01 -5.75
CA LEU A 261 0.26 13.07 -4.64
C LEU A 261 0.30 13.83 -3.31
N THR A 262 -0.82 13.86 -2.60
CA THR A 262 -0.99 14.64 -1.35
C THR A 262 -0.93 13.81 -0.07
N SER A 263 -1.06 12.49 -0.19
CA SER A 263 -0.96 11.54 0.92
C SER A 263 -0.49 10.17 0.44
N LEU A 264 0.05 9.39 1.38
CA LEU A 264 0.39 7.98 1.18
C LEU A 264 -0.64 7.09 1.90
N PRO A 265 -0.92 5.88 1.38
CA PRO A 265 -1.69 4.85 2.11
C PRO A 265 -0.89 4.32 3.30
N GLU A 266 -1.50 3.42 4.08
CA GLU A 266 -0.77 2.68 5.12
C GLU A 266 0.45 1.96 4.55
N LEU A 267 1.57 2.04 5.28
CA LEU A 267 2.83 1.46 4.87
C LEU A 267 2.93 0.02 5.38
N PRO A 268 3.37 -0.94 4.54
CA PRO A 268 3.60 -2.31 4.97
C PRO A 268 4.63 -2.37 6.10
N SER A 269 4.39 -3.24 7.09
CA SER A 269 5.28 -3.40 8.26
C SER A 269 6.70 -3.85 7.88
N GLY A 270 6.87 -4.51 6.72
CA GLY A 270 8.15 -4.97 6.20
C GLY A 270 8.90 -3.96 5.33
N LEU A 271 8.40 -2.73 5.17
CA LEU A 271 9.04 -1.72 4.33
C LEU A 271 10.37 -1.25 4.94
N GLN A 272 11.43 -1.23 4.14
CA GLN A 272 12.80 -0.87 4.53
C GLN A 272 13.22 0.48 3.96
N THR A 273 12.75 0.80 2.75
CA THR A 273 13.08 2.05 2.05
C THR A 273 11.81 2.74 1.58
N LEU A 274 11.67 4.03 1.92
CA LEU A 274 10.62 4.90 1.41
C LEU A 274 11.21 6.15 0.77
N SER A 275 11.03 6.29 -0.55
CA SER A 275 11.39 7.48 -1.31
C SER A 275 10.14 8.08 -1.97
N ALA A 276 9.66 9.20 -1.43
CA ALA A 276 8.49 9.92 -1.93
C ALA A 276 8.77 11.43 -2.17
N TYR A 277 9.97 11.76 -2.65
CA TYR A 277 10.37 13.15 -2.89
C TYR A 277 9.71 13.76 -4.14
N GLY A 278 9.53 15.08 -4.13
CA GLY A 278 8.97 15.82 -5.27
C GLY A 278 7.45 15.66 -5.45
N ASN A 279 6.73 15.48 -4.34
CA ASN A 279 5.27 15.36 -4.33
C ASN A 279 4.63 16.56 -3.61
N GLN A 280 3.35 16.46 -3.23
CA GLN A 280 2.64 17.46 -2.45
C GLN A 280 2.18 16.89 -1.09
N LEU A 281 2.97 15.98 -0.51
CA LEU A 281 2.62 15.35 0.76
C LEU A 281 2.54 16.40 1.87
N THR A 282 1.41 16.44 2.56
CA THR A 282 1.16 17.36 3.68
C THR A 282 1.36 16.68 5.04
N ARG A 283 1.28 15.34 5.06
CA ARG A 283 1.55 14.48 6.21
C ARG A 283 2.06 13.13 5.74
N LEU A 284 2.69 12.38 6.66
CA LEU A 284 3.04 10.97 6.46
C LEU A 284 2.13 10.08 7.34
N PRO A 285 1.85 8.84 6.91
CA PRO A 285 1.29 7.80 7.77
C PRO A 285 2.32 7.39 8.84
N GLU A 286 1.91 6.51 9.77
CA GLU A 286 2.85 5.88 10.70
C GLU A 286 3.94 5.13 9.93
N LEU A 287 5.18 5.29 10.40
CA LEU A 287 6.34 4.67 9.78
C LEU A 287 6.52 3.26 10.35
N PRO A 288 6.82 2.25 9.50
CA PRO A 288 7.06 0.91 9.98
C PRO A 288 8.37 0.84 10.77
N SER A 289 8.38 0.04 11.83
CA SER A 289 9.52 -0.05 12.77
C SER A 289 10.84 -0.49 12.12
N GLY A 290 10.77 -1.25 11.02
CA GLY A 290 11.94 -1.71 10.26
C GLY A 290 12.42 -0.77 9.14
N LEU A 291 11.87 0.44 9.04
CA LEU A 291 12.27 1.41 8.02
C LEU A 291 13.69 1.92 8.31
N LYS A 292 14.57 1.82 7.31
CA LYS A 292 16.00 2.19 7.41
C LYS A 292 16.33 3.49 6.71
N GLU A 293 15.59 3.81 5.66
CA GLU A 293 15.80 4.99 4.83
C GLU A 293 14.47 5.69 4.52
N LEU A 294 14.40 6.98 4.84
CA LEU A 294 13.26 7.83 4.55
C LEU A 294 13.70 9.06 3.75
N SER A 295 13.16 9.20 2.53
CA SER A 295 13.37 10.35 1.67
C SER A 295 12.04 10.95 1.22
N VAL A 296 11.71 12.11 1.76
CA VAL A 296 10.46 12.84 1.51
C VAL A 296 10.74 14.33 1.23
N SER A 297 11.93 14.63 0.72
CA SER A 297 12.32 16.00 0.35
C SER A 297 11.39 16.59 -0.73
N ASN A 298 11.29 17.92 -0.83
CA ASN A 298 10.44 18.62 -1.79
C ASN A 298 8.96 18.21 -1.67
N ASN A 299 8.40 18.43 -0.49
CA ASN A 299 6.98 18.20 -0.16
C ASN A 299 6.43 19.40 0.63
N GLN A 300 5.26 19.26 1.25
CA GLN A 300 4.59 20.30 2.04
C GLN A 300 4.41 19.85 3.50
N LEU A 301 5.32 19.02 4.02
CA LEU A 301 5.24 18.49 5.37
C LEU A 301 5.48 19.59 6.40
N THR A 302 4.59 19.70 7.39
CA THR A 302 4.72 20.65 8.51
C THR A 302 5.26 19.99 9.79
N SER A 303 5.17 18.66 9.86
CA SER A 303 5.69 17.82 10.94
C SER A 303 6.00 16.42 10.40
N LEU A 304 6.75 15.64 11.18
CA LEU A 304 7.01 14.23 10.92
C LEU A 304 6.35 13.37 12.03
N PRO A 305 5.93 12.14 11.73
CA PRO A 305 5.56 11.15 12.74
C PRO A 305 6.80 10.72 13.56
N GLU A 306 6.58 9.86 14.56
CA GLU A 306 7.68 9.22 15.28
C GLU A 306 8.60 8.46 14.31
N LEU A 307 9.91 8.62 14.50
CA LEU A 307 10.90 7.99 13.65
C LEU A 307 11.23 6.60 14.18
N PRO A 308 11.32 5.58 13.33
CA PRO A 308 11.65 4.23 13.75
C PRO A 308 13.11 4.16 14.24
N SER A 309 13.37 3.30 15.23
CA SER A 309 14.68 3.19 15.87
C SER A 309 15.79 2.69 14.92
N GLU A 310 15.43 1.94 13.87
CA GLU A 310 16.38 1.45 12.86
C GLU A 310 16.68 2.45 11.73
N LEU A 311 16.09 3.65 11.76
CA LEU A 311 16.26 4.64 10.70
C LEU A 311 17.70 5.17 10.69
N SER A 312 18.39 4.95 9.58
CA SER A 312 19.80 5.31 9.41
C SER A 312 20.01 6.56 8.54
N LYS A 313 19.03 6.89 7.68
CA LYS A 313 19.06 8.05 6.78
C LYS A 313 17.71 8.75 6.74
N LEU A 314 17.73 10.07 6.94
CA LEU A 314 16.55 10.92 6.90
C LEU A 314 16.79 12.12 5.97
N HIS A 315 16.01 12.19 4.89
CA HIS A 315 16.05 13.27 3.89
C HIS A 315 14.67 13.93 3.86
N VAL A 316 14.59 15.16 4.36
CA VAL A 316 13.37 15.94 4.54
C VAL A 316 13.53 17.39 4.05
N ASP A 317 14.52 17.63 3.20
CA ASP A 317 14.83 18.95 2.66
C ASP A 317 13.65 19.56 1.90
N ASN A 318 13.56 20.89 1.85
CA ASN A 318 12.53 21.61 1.09
C ASN A 318 11.11 21.18 1.51
N ASN A 319 10.82 21.32 2.80
CA ASN A 319 9.50 21.12 3.40
C ASN A 319 9.13 22.36 4.23
N GLN A 320 8.11 22.27 5.07
CA GLN A 320 7.63 23.34 5.95
C GLN A 320 7.77 22.94 7.43
N LEU A 321 8.75 22.10 7.75
CA LEU A 321 8.94 21.57 9.10
C LEU A 321 9.36 22.69 10.05
N THR A 322 8.65 22.81 11.18
CA THR A 322 8.97 23.79 12.23
C THR A 322 9.83 23.23 13.36
N GLY A 323 9.88 21.90 13.46
CA GLY A 323 10.73 21.12 14.35
C GLY A 323 10.87 19.69 13.84
N LEU A 324 11.79 18.94 14.44
CA LEU A 324 11.99 17.51 14.19
C LEU A 324 11.61 16.70 15.45
N PRO A 325 11.08 15.47 15.30
CA PRO A 325 10.90 14.54 16.41
C PRO A 325 12.26 14.08 16.98
N GLU A 326 12.22 13.27 18.03
CA GLU A 326 13.44 12.61 18.54
C GLU A 326 14.13 11.82 17.43
N LEU A 327 15.45 11.98 17.32
CA LEU A 327 16.25 11.33 16.30
C LEU A 327 16.70 9.95 16.80
N PRO A 328 16.59 8.90 15.98
CA PRO A 328 17.03 7.57 16.38
C PRO A 328 18.54 7.51 16.54
N SER A 329 19.02 6.68 17.46
CA SER A 329 20.44 6.54 17.80
C SER A 329 21.31 6.10 16.62
N GLU A 330 20.74 5.32 15.70
CA GLU A 330 21.42 4.79 14.51
C GLU A 330 21.46 5.78 13.33
N LEU A 331 20.88 6.98 13.49
CA LEU A 331 20.81 7.95 12.39
C LEU A 331 22.20 8.46 12.04
N SER A 332 22.64 8.13 10.83
CA SER A 332 23.96 8.50 10.31
C SER A 332 23.91 9.73 9.40
N LYS A 333 22.76 10.01 8.77
CA LYS A 333 22.57 11.13 7.85
C LYS A 333 21.25 11.85 8.10
N LEU A 334 21.34 13.16 8.26
CA LEU A 334 20.19 14.06 8.37
C LEU A 334 20.33 15.20 7.37
N TYR A 335 19.46 15.23 6.37
CA TYR A 335 19.29 16.35 5.45
C TYR A 335 17.91 16.97 5.67
N ALA A 336 17.88 18.19 6.18
CA ALA A 336 16.69 18.97 6.50
C ALA A 336 16.85 20.42 6.04
N ASP A 337 17.58 20.64 4.95
CA ASP A 337 17.77 21.96 4.35
C ASP A 337 16.44 22.60 3.94
N ASN A 338 16.36 23.93 3.91
CA ASN A 338 15.22 24.72 3.46
C ASN A 338 13.90 24.29 4.12
N ASN A 339 13.87 24.37 5.44
CA ASN A 339 12.68 24.17 6.27
C ASN A 339 12.43 25.44 7.12
N GLN A 340 11.58 25.34 8.14
CA GLN A 340 11.26 26.41 9.09
C GLN A 340 11.74 26.05 10.50
N LEU A 341 12.80 25.26 10.63
CA LEU A 341 13.29 24.75 11.90
C LEU A 341 13.81 25.89 12.78
N THR A 342 13.23 26.02 13.97
CA THR A 342 13.64 27.02 14.97
C THR A 342 14.57 26.45 16.04
N GLY A 343 14.73 25.13 16.06
CA GLY A 343 15.67 24.38 16.89
C GLY A 343 15.83 22.96 16.36
N LEU A 344 16.83 22.26 16.88
CA LEU A 344 17.05 20.84 16.59
C LEU A 344 17.01 20.04 17.91
N PRO A 345 16.55 18.78 17.87
CA PRO A 345 16.68 17.84 18.98
C PRO A 345 18.16 17.49 19.24
N GLU A 346 18.41 16.68 20.27
CA GLU A 346 19.74 16.10 20.49
C GLU A 346 20.16 15.28 19.27
N LEU A 347 21.41 15.47 18.85
CA LEU A 347 21.96 14.77 17.69
C LEU A 347 22.56 13.44 18.13
N PRO A 348 22.29 12.33 17.41
CA PRO A 348 22.84 11.04 17.77
C PRO A 348 24.35 10.99 17.56
N SER A 349 25.04 10.19 18.37
CA SER A 349 26.52 10.07 18.33
C SER A 349 27.04 9.52 17.01
N GLU A 350 26.24 8.70 16.31
CA GLU A 350 26.57 8.07 15.03
C GLU A 350 26.36 8.99 13.81
N LEU A 351 25.86 10.23 14.02
CA LEU A 351 25.59 11.15 12.93
C LEU A 351 26.89 11.60 12.25
N LYS A 352 26.98 11.34 10.94
CA LYS A 352 28.14 11.66 10.10
C LYS A 352 27.88 12.87 9.21
N GLU A 353 26.63 13.07 8.79
CA GLU A 353 26.26 14.14 7.88
C GLU A 353 25.04 14.89 8.41
N LEU A 354 25.18 16.22 8.54
CA LEU A 354 24.13 17.11 8.99
C LEU A 354 23.99 18.29 8.02
N ALA A 355 22.86 18.37 7.33
CA ALA A 355 22.48 19.52 6.52
C ALA A 355 21.19 20.15 7.04
N VAL A 356 21.28 21.40 7.49
CA VAL A 356 20.17 22.18 8.06
C VAL A 356 20.22 23.64 7.56
N SER A 357 20.80 23.84 6.38
CA SER A 357 20.91 25.13 5.72
C SER A 357 19.53 25.70 5.37
N GLY A 358 19.41 27.01 5.27
CA GLY A 358 18.13 27.64 4.90
C GLY A 358 17.02 27.48 5.93
N ASN A 359 17.38 27.41 7.21
CA ASN A 359 16.45 27.38 8.35
C ASN A 359 16.59 28.65 9.22
N PRO A 360 15.62 29.01 10.05
CA PRO A 360 15.75 30.11 11.01
C PRO A 360 16.43 29.68 12.34
N LEU A 361 17.47 28.83 12.31
CA LEU A 361 18.10 28.34 13.54
C LEU A 361 18.91 29.44 14.25
N PRO A 362 18.65 29.75 15.53
CA PRO A 362 19.44 30.71 16.30
C PRO A 362 20.74 30.10 16.87
N SER A 363 20.75 28.77 17.07
CA SER A 363 21.85 27.98 17.61
C SER A 363 21.76 26.52 17.16
N LEU A 364 22.84 25.77 17.35
CA LEU A 364 22.89 24.31 17.17
C LEU A 364 23.06 23.61 18.52
N PRO A 365 22.55 22.37 18.68
CA PRO A 365 22.89 21.49 19.80
C PRO A 365 24.36 21.08 19.74
N ALA A 366 24.81 20.31 20.74
CA ALA A 366 26.15 19.72 20.72
C ALA A 366 26.31 18.84 19.46
N LEU A 367 27.38 19.10 18.70
CA LEU A 367 27.68 18.32 17.50
C LEU A 367 28.41 17.03 17.89
N PRO A 368 28.07 15.89 17.27
CA PRO A 368 28.71 14.62 17.60
C PRO A 368 30.16 14.59 17.12
N PRO A 369 31.06 13.93 17.85
CA PRO A 369 32.49 13.90 17.51
C PRO A 369 32.78 13.18 16.20
N GLY A 370 31.90 12.28 15.75
CA GLY A 370 32.01 11.54 14.48
C GLY A 370 31.42 12.27 13.27
N LEU A 371 31.07 13.56 13.37
CA LEU A 371 30.53 14.32 12.25
C LEU A 371 31.62 14.56 11.19
N HIS A 372 31.29 14.33 9.91
CA HIS A 372 32.21 14.50 8.77
C HIS A 372 31.81 15.69 7.90
N SER A 373 30.52 16.01 7.81
CA SER A 373 30.03 17.09 6.96
C SER A 373 28.90 17.87 7.61
N LEU A 374 29.02 19.19 7.57
CA LEU A 374 28.11 20.12 8.21
C LEU A 374 27.70 21.24 7.24
N TRP A 375 26.43 21.27 6.83
CA TRP A 375 25.85 22.37 6.05
C TRP A 375 24.89 23.18 6.92
N ILE A 376 25.27 24.42 7.23
CA ILE A 376 24.54 25.30 8.17
C ILE A 376 24.33 26.70 7.62
N HIS A 377 24.50 26.88 6.31
CA HIS A 377 24.42 28.18 5.68
C HIS A 377 22.99 28.72 5.65
N HIS A 378 22.82 30.04 5.47
CA HIS A 378 21.50 30.69 5.49
C HIS A 378 20.68 30.40 6.76
N ASN A 379 21.34 30.40 7.92
CA ASN A 379 20.70 30.35 9.25
C ASN A 379 20.83 31.68 10.01
N GLN A 380 20.25 31.76 11.22
CA GLN A 380 20.33 32.90 12.14
C GLN A 380 21.35 32.68 13.27
N LEU A 381 22.38 31.85 13.00
CA LEU A 381 23.38 31.46 13.99
C LEU A 381 24.20 32.66 14.46
N THR A 382 24.13 32.96 15.75
CA THR A 382 24.87 34.09 16.37
C THR A 382 26.28 33.71 16.83
N ARG A 383 26.56 32.42 16.97
CA ARG A 383 27.79 31.83 17.55
C ARG A 383 28.49 30.85 16.60
N GLN A 384 28.57 31.22 15.32
CA GLN A 384 29.24 30.37 14.31
C GLN A 384 30.72 30.10 14.63
N PRO A 385 31.53 31.07 15.10
CA PRO A 385 32.94 30.81 15.40
C PRO A 385 33.15 29.76 16.50
N GLU A 386 32.31 29.74 17.55
CA GLU A 386 32.43 28.74 18.63
C GLU A 386 32.03 27.33 18.17
N ILE A 387 31.11 27.21 17.21
CA ILE A 387 30.74 25.92 16.62
C ILE A 387 31.94 25.31 15.88
N ILE A 388 32.69 26.12 15.16
CA ILE A 388 33.79 25.66 14.30
C ILE A 388 35.03 25.30 15.12
N THR A 389 35.35 26.05 16.18
CA THR A 389 36.52 25.76 17.04
C THR A 389 36.41 24.45 17.81
N GLY A 390 35.19 23.92 17.98
CA GLY A 390 34.96 22.64 18.66
C GLY A 390 35.05 21.41 17.75
N LEU A 391 35.24 21.58 16.44
CA LEU A 391 35.23 20.50 15.46
C LEU A 391 36.64 19.95 15.16
N SER A 392 36.69 18.70 14.74
CA SER A 392 37.91 18.03 14.25
C SER A 392 38.36 18.58 12.88
N SER A 393 39.65 18.51 12.58
CA SER A 393 40.20 18.82 11.24
C SER A 393 39.63 17.98 10.09
N GLU A 394 38.98 16.86 10.40
CA GLU A 394 38.38 15.97 9.40
C GLU A 394 36.99 16.42 8.95
N VAL A 395 36.39 17.38 9.65
CA VAL A 395 35.03 17.85 9.34
C VAL A 395 35.08 18.84 8.18
N THR A 396 34.18 18.70 7.21
CA THR A 396 33.98 19.74 6.19
C THR A 396 32.78 20.61 6.55
N VAL A 397 33.01 21.91 6.77
CA VAL A 397 31.96 22.87 7.16
C VAL A 397 31.60 23.78 6.00
N TYR A 398 30.32 23.80 5.63
CA TYR A 398 29.76 24.62 4.56
C TYR A 398 28.96 25.78 5.14
N LEU A 399 29.56 26.98 5.13
CA LEU A 399 28.97 28.19 5.71
C LEU A 399 28.17 29.05 4.72
N GLY A 400 28.38 28.86 3.40
CA GLY A 400 27.64 29.47 2.29
C GLY A 400 27.56 31.01 2.27
N GLY A 401 27.27 31.59 1.09
CA GLY A 401 27.00 33.03 0.90
C GLY A 401 28.08 34.02 1.44
N PRO A 402 27.84 35.33 1.32
CA PRO A 402 28.66 36.33 1.99
C PRO A 402 28.32 36.33 3.49
N LEU A 403 29.24 35.84 4.32
CA LEU A 403 29.16 35.99 5.77
C LEU A 403 29.26 37.47 6.16
N PRO A 404 28.61 37.92 7.24
CA PRO A 404 28.85 39.25 7.81
C PRO A 404 30.35 39.44 8.05
N GLU A 405 30.92 40.59 7.67
CA GLU A 405 32.36 40.87 7.78
C GLU A 405 32.94 40.54 9.16
N ARG A 406 32.16 40.82 10.23
CA ARG A 406 32.54 40.51 11.60
C ARG A 406 32.74 39.01 11.83
N ILE A 407 31.87 38.17 11.30
CA ILE A 407 31.97 36.72 11.42
C ILE A 407 33.16 36.24 10.58
N LEU A 408 33.29 36.76 9.36
CA LEU A 408 34.38 36.40 8.48
C LEU A 408 35.76 36.74 9.09
N GLN A 409 35.90 37.92 9.70
CA GLN A 409 37.11 38.32 10.41
C GLN A 409 37.37 37.42 11.62
N ALA A 410 36.34 37.13 12.44
CA ALA A 410 36.49 36.25 13.60
C ALA A 410 36.94 34.84 13.18
N LEU A 411 36.38 34.30 12.09
CA LEU A 411 36.81 33.02 11.53
C LEU A 411 38.23 33.09 11.00
N GLN A 412 38.60 34.13 10.25
CA GLN A 412 39.98 34.32 9.78
C GLN A 412 40.99 34.39 10.93
N ASP A 413 40.67 35.11 12.00
CA ASP A 413 41.52 35.25 13.17
C ASP A 413 41.73 33.89 13.87
N ILE A 414 40.67 33.09 13.97
CA ILE A 414 40.70 31.75 14.56
C ILE A 414 41.48 30.77 13.69
N THR A 415 41.15 30.67 12.41
CA THR A 415 41.75 29.68 11.51
C THR A 415 43.20 30.01 11.17
N SER A 416 43.60 31.28 11.29
CA SER A 416 44.99 31.72 11.10
C SER A 416 45.83 31.68 12.39
N ALA A 417 45.22 31.37 13.54
CA ALA A 417 45.92 31.33 14.81
C ALA A 417 46.94 30.16 14.84
N PRO A 418 48.16 30.38 15.35
CA PRO A 418 49.14 29.31 15.51
C PRO A 418 48.59 28.19 16.39
N GLY A 419 48.54 26.97 15.86
CA GLY A 419 48.04 25.79 16.59
C GLY A 419 46.55 25.49 16.38
N TYR A 420 45.83 26.25 15.55
CA TYR A 420 44.52 25.83 15.08
C TYR A 420 44.61 24.49 14.34
N SER A 421 43.78 23.54 14.75
CA SER A 421 43.70 22.18 14.21
C SER A 421 42.24 21.73 14.01
N GLY A 422 41.34 22.70 13.91
CA GLY A 422 39.94 22.46 13.55
C GLY A 422 39.77 22.32 12.03
N PRO A 423 38.51 22.25 11.56
CA PRO A 423 38.17 22.07 10.15
C PRO A 423 38.53 23.27 9.26
#